data_AF-A0A8E2B1H8-F1
#
_entry.id   AF-A0A8E2B1H8-F1
#
_cell.length_a   1.000
_cell.length_b   1.000
_cell.length_c   1.000
_cell.angle_alpha   90.00
_cell.angle_beta   90.00
_cell.angle_gamma   90.00
#
_symmetry.space_group_name_H-M   'P 1'
#
loop_
_entity.id
_entity.type
_entity.pdbx_description
1 polymer ?
#
loop_
_entity_poly.entity_id
_entity_poly.type
_entity_poly.pdbx_seq_one_letter_code
_entity_poly.pdbx_strand_id
1 'polypeptide(L)'
;KYPLAITNWILDVHGDHCGCGYDIRCAFNETANNSALLGPRVRQHNMRFVVCAFHGYAHNRLCQLQNHPLYIPGYGIEDLEGMKRVFSVSNTVARGIRHASKFHYLQALDLHFQQWDEDRYTELSRFLYNNYRQCLTIIEDFSVDVAHLQNSLNIDNAAIEAWLSDERNFLKNLKDEPEDHVYECAYVQALIDRERAE
;
A
#
# COMPACT_ATOMS: atom_id res chain seq x y z
N LYS A 1 5.12 -10.62 -16.64
CA LYS A 1 6.48 -10.43 -17.20
C LYS A 1 7.09 -9.10 -16.76
N TYR A 2 6.42 -7.95 -16.98
CA TYR A 2 6.96 -6.63 -16.59
C TYR A 2 7.21 -6.44 -15.08
N PRO A 3 6.31 -6.81 -14.15
CA PRO A 3 6.56 -6.62 -12.73
C PRO A 3 7.79 -7.38 -12.21
N LEU A 4 8.06 -8.58 -12.75
CA LEU A 4 9.26 -9.36 -12.43
C LEU A 4 10.54 -8.68 -12.92
N ALA A 5 10.51 -8.08 -14.11
CA ALA A 5 11.65 -7.35 -14.65
C ALA A 5 11.93 -6.08 -13.83
N ILE A 6 10.89 -5.33 -13.46
CA ILE A 6 11.01 -4.16 -12.57
C ILE A 6 11.58 -4.56 -11.22
N THR A 7 11.09 -5.66 -10.65
CA THR A 7 11.60 -6.21 -9.38
C THR A 7 13.09 -6.56 -9.49
N ASN A 8 13.52 -7.23 -10.57
CA ASN A 8 14.93 -7.52 -10.78
C ASN A 8 15.77 -6.24 -10.87
N TRP A 9 15.29 -5.24 -11.60
CA TRP A 9 15.98 -3.95 -11.73
C TRP A 9 16.09 -3.21 -10.40
N ILE A 10 15.02 -3.18 -9.58
CA ILE A 10 15.05 -2.60 -8.23
C ILE A 10 16.13 -3.28 -7.39
N LEU A 11 16.24 -4.60 -7.44
CA LEU A 11 17.27 -5.36 -6.74
C LEU A 11 18.69 -5.02 -7.24
N ASP A 12 18.85 -4.84 -8.56
CA ASP A 12 20.14 -4.48 -9.16
C ASP A 12 20.60 -3.07 -8.73
N VAL A 13 19.66 -2.13 -8.55
CA VAL A 13 19.96 -0.73 -8.22
C VAL A 13 20.07 -0.49 -6.72
N HIS A 14 19.15 -1.05 -5.92
CA HIS A 14 19.03 -0.73 -4.49
C HIS A 14 19.56 -1.83 -3.56
N GLY A 15 19.69 -3.08 -4.04
CA GLY A 15 20.22 -4.18 -3.25
C GLY A 15 19.28 -4.67 -2.13
N ASP A 16 19.84 -4.82 -0.93
CA ASP A 16 19.16 -5.47 0.19
C ASP A 16 18.08 -4.60 0.84
N HIS A 17 17.09 -5.24 1.44
CA HIS A 17 16.02 -4.61 2.25
C HIS A 17 15.17 -3.58 1.50
N CYS A 18 15.06 -3.71 0.18
CA CYS A 18 14.23 -2.83 -0.63
C CYS A 18 12.73 -3.19 -0.52
N GLY A 19 11.88 -2.15 -0.58
CA GLY A 19 10.43 -2.26 -0.66
C GLY A 19 9.90 -2.04 -2.07
N CYS A 20 8.87 -2.78 -2.49
CA CYS A 20 8.13 -2.51 -3.73
C CYS A 20 6.63 -2.41 -3.47
N GLY A 21 6.02 -1.29 -3.86
CA GLY A 21 4.57 -1.13 -3.88
C GLY A 21 3.96 -1.78 -5.11
N TYR A 22 2.93 -2.59 -4.92
CA TYR A 22 2.11 -3.10 -6.02
C TYR A 22 0.70 -3.45 -5.58
N ASP A 23 -0.29 -2.97 -6.33
CA ASP A 23 -1.73 -3.12 -6.02
C ASP A 23 -2.11 -4.57 -5.75
N ILE A 24 -1.63 -5.50 -6.58
CA ILE A 24 -1.91 -6.93 -6.45
C ILE A 24 -0.81 -7.71 -5.74
N ARG A 25 -0.11 -7.05 -4.81
CA ARG A 25 0.98 -7.68 -4.03
C ARG A 25 0.57 -9.05 -3.51
N CYS A 26 -0.59 -9.20 -2.89
CA CYS A 26 -1.03 -10.46 -2.30
C CYS A 26 -0.84 -11.69 -3.22
N ALA A 27 -1.08 -11.56 -4.52
CA ALA A 27 -0.82 -12.61 -5.51
C ALA A 27 0.62 -12.54 -6.08
N PHE A 28 1.13 -11.33 -6.29
CA PHE A 28 2.46 -11.14 -6.90
C PHE A 28 3.61 -11.65 -6.03
N ASN A 29 3.46 -11.67 -4.70
CA ASN A 29 4.48 -12.22 -3.81
C ASN A 29 4.85 -13.66 -4.14
N GLU A 30 3.82 -14.47 -4.30
CA GLU A 30 3.96 -15.88 -4.62
C GLU A 30 4.62 -16.04 -5.98
N THR A 31 4.17 -15.24 -6.96
CA THR A 31 4.74 -15.22 -8.31
C THR A 31 6.23 -14.86 -8.31
N ALA A 32 6.64 -13.85 -7.53
CA ALA A 32 8.03 -13.42 -7.46
C ALA A 32 8.91 -14.46 -6.76
N ASN A 33 8.44 -15.07 -5.66
CA ASN A 33 9.20 -16.07 -4.91
C ASN A 33 9.33 -17.42 -5.64
N ASN A 34 8.33 -17.79 -6.42
CA ASN A 34 8.33 -19.04 -7.21
C ASN A 34 8.99 -18.88 -8.58
N SER A 35 9.35 -17.67 -8.98
CA SER A 35 10.15 -17.44 -10.18
C SER A 35 11.52 -18.10 -10.03
N ALA A 36 11.88 -19.00 -10.94
CA ALA A 36 13.18 -19.68 -10.91
C ALA A 36 14.36 -18.70 -10.98
N LEU A 37 14.21 -17.59 -11.71
CA LEU A 37 15.26 -16.59 -11.88
C LEU A 37 15.28 -15.57 -10.73
N LEU A 38 14.11 -15.15 -10.26
CA LEU A 38 13.98 -14.00 -9.37
C LEU A 38 13.79 -14.38 -7.90
N GLY A 39 13.16 -15.53 -7.64
CA GLY A 39 12.86 -16.00 -6.28
C GLY A 39 14.09 -16.09 -5.38
N PRO A 40 15.22 -16.68 -5.84
CA PRO A 40 16.46 -16.69 -5.06
C PRO A 40 16.95 -15.28 -4.71
N ARG A 41 16.88 -14.34 -5.67
CA ARG A 41 17.32 -12.94 -5.47
C ARG A 41 16.41 -12.21 -4.48
N VAL A 42 15.09 -12.34 -4.63
CA VAL A 42 14.10 -11.75 -3.71
C VAL A 42 14.34 -12.20 -2.28
N ARG A 43 14.61 -13.49 -2.06
CA ARG A 43 14.92 -14.04 -0.72
C ARG A 43 16.28 -13.58 -0.22
N GLN A 44 17.31 -13.64 -1.07
CA GLN A 44 18.67 -13.23 -0.72
C GLN A 44 18.73 -11.76 -0.27
N HIS A 45 18.08 -10.87 -1.02
CA HIS A 45 18.05 -9.44 -0.74
C HIS A 45 16.97 -9.05 0.28
N ASN A 46 16.25 -10.01 0.86
CA ASN A 46 15.15 -9.76 1.81
C ASN A 46 14.14 -8.71 1.28
N MET A 47 13.80 -8.80 0.00
CA MET A 47 12.93 -7.82 -0.63
C MET A 47 11.50 -7.98 -0.13
N ARG A 48 10.94 -6.85 0.33
CA ARG A 48 9.56 -6.79 0.78
C ARG A 48 8.71 -6.16 -0.30
N PHE A 49 7.49 -6.65 -0.44
CA PHE A 49 6.53 -5.96 -1.26
C PHE A 49 5.22 -5.76 -0.50
N VAL A 50 4.52 -4.70 -0.87
CA VAL A 50 3.47 -4.06 -0.08
C VAL A 50 2.36 -3.62 -1.02
N VAL A 51 1.11 -3.67 -0.57
CA VAL A 51 -0.02 -3.13 -1.35
C VAL A 51 -0.01 -1.62 -1.23
N CYS A 52 -0.19 -0.88 -2.31
CA CYS A 52 -0.25 0.58 -2.26
C CYS A 52 -1.39 1.06 -1.34
N ALA A 53 -1.19 2.13 -0.57
CA ALA A 53 -2.07 2.50 0.54
C ALA A 53 -3.54 2.71 0.13
N PHE A 54 -3.78 3.36 -1.02
CA PHE A 54 -5.15 3.59 -1.49
C PHE A 54 -5.83 2.27 -1.88
N HIS A 55 -5.11 1.39 -2.57
CA HIS A 55 -5.65 0.10 -2.97
C HIS A 55 -5.80 -0.88 -1.83
N GLY A 56 -4.97 -0.78 -0.78
CA GLY A 56 -4.98 -1.73 0.33
C GLY A 56 -6.35 -1.89 0.96
N TYR A 57 -7.11 -0.81 1.12
CA TYR A 57 -8.48 -0.85 1.67
C TYR A 57 -9.51 -1.60 0.80
N ALA A 58 -9.24 -1.79 -0.50
CA ALA A 58 -10.10 -2.59 -1.37
C ALA A 58 -9.90 -4.11 -1.20
N HIS A 59 -8.88 -4.53 -0.45
CA HIS A 59 -8.63 -5.94 -0.15
C HIS A 59 -9.39 -6.35 1.11
N ASN A 60 -9.64 -7.66 1.27
CA ASN A 60 -10.21 -8.17 2.50
C ASN A 60 -9.30 -7.87 3.72
N ARG A 61 -9.90 -7.84 4.92
CA ARG A 61 -9.20 -7.42 6.14
C ARG A 61 -7.95 -8.25 6.46
N LEU A 62 -7.98 -9.57 6.25
CA LEU A 62 -6.81 -10.44 6.41
C LEU A 62 -5.64 -10.04 5.51
N CYS A 63 -5.94 -9.68 4.26
CA CYS A 63 -4.94 -9.20 3.32
C CYS A 63 -4.40 -7.82 3.73
N GLN A 64 -5.26 -6.92 4.22
CA GLN A 64 -4.84 -5.61 4.73
C GLN A 64 -3.84 -5.75 5.87
N LEU A 65 -4.18 -6.53 6.91
CA LEU A 65 -3.34 -6.75 8.09
C LEU A 65 -1.94 -7.28 7.76
N GLN A 66 -1.80 -7.99 6.64
CA GLN A 66 -0.52 -8.56 6.22
C GLN A 66 0.28 -7.67 5.26
N ASN A 67 -0.40 -6.89 4.42
CA ASN A 67 0.22 -6.27 3.24
C ASN A 67 0.03 -4.76 3.13
N HIS A 68 -0.81 -4.12 3.96
CA HIS A 68 -1.03 -2.68 3.91
C HIS A 68 0.12 -1.92 4.60
N PRO A 69 0.65 -0.82 4.02
CA PRO A 69 1.83 -0.10 4.53
C PRO A 69 1.62 0.42 5.95
N LEU A 70 0.41 0.85 6.30
CA LEU A 70 0.04 1.24 7.65
C LEU A 70 0.39 0.20 8.73
N TYR A 71 0.25 -1.10 8.42
CA TYR A 71 0.51 -2.19 9.36
C TYR A 71 1.91 -2.78 9.21
N ILE A 72 2.75 -2.13 8.40
CA ILE A 72 4.07 -2.61 8.07
C ILE A 72 5.11 -1.55 8.48
N PRO A 73 5.96 -1.86 9.47
CA PRO A 73 7.07 -0.99 9.82
C PRO A 73 8.01 -0.75 8.64
N GLY A 74 8.52 0.49 8.54
CA GLY A 74 9.54 0.90 7.57
C GLY A 74 9.05 1.74 6.40
N TYR A 75 7.73 1.89 6.19
CA TYR A 75 7.19 2.71 5.09
C TYR A 75 6.75 4.11 5.53
N GLY A 76 6.63 4.36 6.83
CA GLY A 76 6.25 5.67 7.37
C GLY A 76 4.92 6.15 6.79
N ILE A 77 4.93 7.36 6.21
CA ILE A 77 3.77 7.98 5.57
C ILE A 77 3.70 7.76 4.04
N GLU A 78 4.56 6.91 3.49
CA GLU A 78 4.60 6.63 2.05
C GLU A 78 3.37 5.84 1.61
N ASP A 79 2.72 6.29 0.53
CA ASP A 79 1.54 5.62 -0.01
C ASP A 79 1.87 4.59 -1.09
N LEU A 80 3.10 4.64 -1.63
CA LEU A 80 3.61 3.77 -2.68
C LEU A 80 2.85 3.88 -4.01
N GLU A 81 2.16 5.00 -4.25
CA GLU A 81 1.32 5.23 -5.42
C GLU A 81 2.06 5.89 -6.60
N GLY A 82 3.41 5.90 -6.54
CA GLY A 82 4.27 6.57 -7.53
C GLY A 82 3.97 6.17 -8.98
N MET A 83 3.71 4.89 -9.24
CA MET A 83 3.44 4.40 -10.59
C MET A 83 2.19 5.03 -11.23
N LYS A 84 1.13 5.26 -10.45
CA LYS A 84 -0.07 5.95 -10.96
C LYS A 84 0.21 7.40 -11.31
N ARG A 85 1.05 8.07 -10.51
CA ARG A 85 1.49 9.45 -10.78
C ARG A 85 2.29 9.53 -12.08
N VAL A 86 3.17 8.55 -12.32
CA VAL A 86 3.95 8.41 -13.57
C VAL A 86 3.02 8.18 -14.77
N PHE A 87 2.04 7.28 -14.67
CA PHE A 87 1.07 7.09 -15.76
C PHE A 87 0.19 8.33 -15.98
N SER A 88 -0.21 9.00 -14.90
CA SER A 88 -1.01 10.23 -14.97
C SER A 88 -0.29 11.33 -15.76
N VAL A 89 0.99 11.57 -15.48
CA VAL A 89 1.77 12.62 -16.17
C VAL A 89 2.00 12.26 -17.65
N SER A 90 2.10 10.98 -18.00
CA SER A 90 2.25 10.55 -19.39
C SER A 90 1.07 10.94 -20.30
N ASN A 91 -0.11 11.21 -19.71
CA ASN A 91 -1.27 11.71 -20.46
C ASN A 91 -1.04 13.08 -21.10
N THR A 92 -0.10 13.87 -20.56
CA THR A 92 0.25 15.21 -21.10
C THR A 92 0.76 15.13 -22.54
N VAL A 93 1.48 14.07 -22.90
CA VAL A 93 2.01 13.86 -24.25
C VAL A 93 1.15 12.95 -25.11
N ALA A 94 0.26 12.15 -24.50
CA ALA A 94 -0.55 11.15 -25.19
C ALA A 94 -1.35 11.72 -26.38
N ARG A 95 -1.93 12.92 -26.23
CA ARG A 95 -2.70 13.56 -27.32
C ARG A 95 -1.83 13.94 -28.52
N GLY A 96 -0.62 14.44 -28.27
CA GLY A 96 0.30 14.88 -29.33
C GLY A 96 0.88 13.70 -30.12
N ILE A 97 1.11 12.58 -29.45
CA ILE A 97 1.79 11.42 -30.06
C ILE A 97 0.82 10.37 -30.63
N ARG A 98 -0.50 10.51 -30.44
CA ARG A 98 -1.50 9.50 -30.83
C ARG A 98 -1.47 9.14 -32.33
N HIS A 99 -1.07 10.09 -33.16
CA HIS A 99 -0.97 9.96 -34.62
C HIS A 99 0.47 10.01 -35.13
N ALA A 100 1.45 10.02 -34.23
CA ALA A 100 2.85 10.04 -34.59
C ALA A 100 3.27 8.69 -35.20
N SER A 101 4.32 8.72 -36.03
CA SER A 101 4.99 7.48 -36.41
C SER A 101 5.54 6.77 -35.17
N LYS A 102 5.79 5.45 -35.25
CA LYS A 102 6.37 4.69 -34.14
C LYS A 102 7.66 5.33 -33.61
N PHE A 103 8.51 5.85 -34.50
CA PHE A 103 9.75 6.52 -34.13
C PHE A 103 9.47 7.78 -33.28
N HIS A 104 8.61 8.68 -33.76
CA HIS A 104 8.29 9.91 -33.04
C HIS A 104 7.49 9.66 -31.75
N TYR A 105 6.66 8.62 -31.72
CA TYR A 105 5.97 8.19 -30.52
C TYR A 105 6.97 7.82 -29.41
N LEU A 106 7.95 6.97 -29.73
CA LEU A 106 8.97 6.56 -28.77
C LEU A 106 9.88 7.72 -28.37
N GLN A 107 10.31 8.54 -29.35
CA GLN A 107 11.14 9.72 -29.10
C GLN A 107 10.46 10.71 -28.15
N ALA A 108 9.18 10.99 -28.34
CA ALA A 108 8.45 11.92 -27.49
C ALA A 108 8.20 11.38 -26.08
N LEU A 109 7.96 10.07 -25.92
CA LEU A 109 7.88 9.44 -24.59
C LEU A 109 9.23 9.48 -23.86
N ASP A 110 10.32 9.18 -24.56
CA ASP A 110 11.68 9.21 -24.00
C ASP A 110 12.04 10.62 -23.50
N LEU A 111 11.86 11.63 -24.34
CA LEU A 111 12.07 13.04 -23.97
C LEU A 111 11.17 13.48 -22.80
N HIS A 112 9.91 13.02 -22.80
CA HIS A 112 8.99 13.32 -21.70
C HIS A 112 9.49 12.77 -20.37
N PHE A 113 9.93 11.51 -20.34
CA PHE A 113 10.39 10.89 -19.09
C PHE A 113 11.78 11.37 -18.66
N GLN A 114 12.65 11.77 -19.60
CA GLN A 114 13.92 12.46 -19.26
C GLN A 114 13.64 13.78 -18.54
N GLN A 115 12.78 14.64 -19.09
CA GLN A 115 12.41 15.89 -18.42
C GLN A 115 11.71 15.64 -17.09
N TRP A 116 10.79 14.67 -17.05
CA TRP A 116 10.10 14.33 -15.81
C TRP A 116 11.07 13.89 -14.71
N ASP A 117 12.08 13.09 -15.04
CA ASP A 117 13.11 12.66 -14.08
C ASP A 117 13.94 13.83 -13.55
N GLU A 118 14.37 14.75 -14.42
CA GLU A 118 15.07 15.99 -14.02
C GLU A 118 14.22 16.86 -13.08
N ASP A 119 12.93 17.01 -13.40
CA ASP A 119 11.98 17.75 -12.57
C ASP A 119 11.80 17.07 -11.21
N ARG A 120 11.64 15.74 -11.16
CA ARG A 120 11.52 14.99 -9.90
C ARG A 120 12.78 15.09 -9.07
N TYR A 121 13.95 14.99 -9.69
CA TYR A 121 15.23 15.12 -9.01
C TYR A 121 15.39 16.50 -8.38
N THR A 122 15.00 17.55 -9.10
CA THR A 122 15.00 18.93 -8.59
C THR A 122 14.04 19.11 -7.41
N GLU A 123 12.89 18.43 -7.43
CA GLU A 123 11.88 18.50 -6.36
C GLU A 123 12.17 17.58 -5.17
N LEU A 124 13.12 16.64 -5.28
CA LEU A 124 13.35 15.58 -4.31
C LEU A 124 13.63 16.10 -2.90
N SER A 125 14.49 17.10 -2.77
CA SER A 125 14.84 17.68 -1.47
C SER A 125 13.63 18.31 -0.77
N ARG A 126 12.80 19.03 -1.53
CA ARG A 126 11.55 19.63 -1.03
C ARG A 126 10.54 18.56 -0.65
N PHE A 127 10.40 17.51 -1.44
CA PHE A 127 9.54 16.37 -1.15
C PHE A 127 9.93 15.72 0.19
N LEU A 128 11.22 15.38 0.37
CA LEU A 128 11.73 14.78 1.61
C LEU A 128 11.55 15.71 2.82
N TYR A 129 11.85 17.00 2.67
CA TYR A 129 11.67 17.99 3.73
C TYR A 129 10.20 18.13 4.16
N ASN A 130 9.28 18.21 3.21
CA ASN A 130 7.86 18.33 3.50
C ASN A 130 7.31 17.07 4.18
N ASN A 131 7.72 15.88 3.73
CA ASN A 131 7.34 14.62 4.37
C ASN A 131 7.88 14.53 5.80
N TYR A 132 9.13 14.93 6.03
CA TYR A 132 9.70 14.96 7.38
C TYR A 132 8.91 15.90 8.31
N ARG A 133 8.59 17.12 7.85
CA ARG A 133 7.77 18.06 8.62
C ARG A 133 6.38 17.51 8.90
N GLN A 134 5.76 16.88 7.91
CA GLN A 134 4.46 16.24 8.09
C GLN A 134 4.50 15.15 9.16
N CYS A 135 5.54 14.31 9.16
CA CYS A 135 5.74 13.31 10.22
C CYS A 135 5.87 13.96 11.60
N LEU A 136 6.65 15.04 11.73
CA LEU A 136 6.79 15.75 13.00
C LEU A 136 5.45 16.30 13.49
N THR A 137 4.67 16.92 12.60
CA THR A 137 3.34 17.45 12.93
C THR A 137 2.40 16.32 13.37
N ILE A 138 2.38 15.18 12.67
CA ILE A 138 1.57 14.01 13.08
C ILE A 138 1.97 13.54 14.48
N ILE A 139 3.27 13.46 14.77
CA ILE A 139 3.74 13.05 16.10
C ILE A 139 3.30 14.07 17.15
N GLU A 140 3.49 15.37 16.89
CA GLU A 140 3.12 16.44 17.81
C GLU A 140 1.60 16.44 18.09
N ASP A 141 0.79 16.39 17.04
CA ASP A 141 -0.67 16.47 17.12
C ASP A 141 -1.28 15.26 17.83
N PHE A 142 -0.82 14.04 17.51
CA PHE A 142 -1.49 12.83 17.98
C PHE A 142 -0.87 12.19 19.22
N SER A 143 0.35 12.55 19.64
CA SER A 143 0.99 11.91 20.81
C SER A 143 0.20 12.15 22.10
N VAL A 144 -0.38 13.35 22.27
CA VAL A 144 -1.16 13.69 23.47
C VAL A 144 -2.46 12.88 23.50
N ASP A 145 -3.16 12.81 22.37
CA ASP A 145 -4.42 12.07 22.25
C ASP A 145 -4.20 10.56 22.45
N VAL A 146 -3.14 10.01 21.84
CA VAL A 146 -2.77 8.60 22.03
C VAL A 146 -2.44 8.32 23.48
N ALA A 147 -1.64 9.16 24.15
CA ALA A 147 -1.32 8.99 25.57
C ALA A 147 -2.58 9.09 26.46
N HIS A 148 -3.51 10.00 26.15
CA HIS A 148 -4.77 10.11 26.87
C HIS A 148 -5.62 8.83 26.71
N LEU A 149 -5.74 8.31 25.48
CA LEU A 149 -6.46 7.06 25.20
C LEU A 149 -5.80 5.84 25.86
N GLN A 150 -4.48 5.79 25.88
CA GLN A 150 -3.73 4.73 26.57
C GLN A 150 -4.03 4.72 28.07
N ASN A 151 -4.02 5.89 28.70
CA ASN A 151 -4.34 6.02 30.11
C ASN A 151 -5.82 5.69 30.40
N SER A 152 -6.75 6.13 29.56
CA SER A 152 -8.18 5.89 29.79
C SER A 152 -8.58 4.42 29.60
N LEU A 153 -7.94 3.73 28.66
CA LEU A 153 -8.16 2.30 28.39
C LEU A 153 -7.25 1.38 29.22
N ASN A 154 -6.31 1.94 29.98
CA ASN A 154 -5.29 1.20 30.74
C ASN A 154 -4.51 0.22 29.86
N ILE A 155 -4.04 0.69 28.71
CA ILE A 155 -3.26 -0.06 27.73
C ILE A 155 -1.91 0.62 27.47
N ASP A 156 -0.93 -0.14 27.01
CA ASP A 156 0.37 0.36 26.58
C ASP A 156 0.59 0.18 25.06
N ASN A 157 1.74 0.60 24.56
CA ASN A 157 2.09 0.42 23.15
C ASN A 157 2.16 -1.05 22.74
N ALA A 158 2.61 -1.94 23.63
CA ALA A 158 2.72 -3.36 23.34
C ALA A 158 1.35 -3.99 23.10
N ALA A 159 0.33 -3.57 23.84
CA ALA A 159 -1.05 -3.97 23.61
C ALA A 159 -1.55 -3.54 22.22
N ILE A 160 -1.27 -2.30 21.81
CA ILE A 160 -1.66 -1.78 20.49
C ILE A 160 -0.99 -2.57 19.36
N GLU A 161 0.30 -2.88 19.50
CA GLU A 161 1.02 -3.70 18.52
C GLU A 161 0.49 -5.13 18.47
N ALA A 162 0.11 -5.70 19.62
CA ALA A 162 -0.44 -7.04 19.72
C ALA A 162 -1.80 -7.16 19.03
N TRP A 163 -2.63 -6.11 19.03
CA TRP A 163 -3.96 -6.12 18.40
C TRP A 163 -3.94 -6.52 16.92
N LEU A 164 -2.91 -6.13 16.16
CA LEU A 164 -2.79 -6.55 14.77
C LEU A 164 -2.63 -8.07 14.64
N SER A 165 -1.90 -8.69 15.57
CA SER A 165 -1.72 -10.14 15.61
C SER A 165 -2.98 -10.84 16.11
N ASP A 166 -3.65 -10.28 17.12
CA ASP A 166 -4.88 -10.81 17.70
C ASP A 166 -6.02 -10.76 16.68
N GLU A 167 -6.22 -9.63 16.00
CA GLU A 167 -7.23 -9.48 14.95
C GLU A 167 -6.98 -10.47 13.81
N ARG A 168 -5.72 -10.63 13.41
CA ARG A 168 -5.36 -11.60 12.36
C ARG A 168 -5.65 -13.04 12.79
N ASN A 169 -5.35 -13.38 14.04
CA ASN A 169 -5.62 -14.71 14.59
C ASN A 169 -7.12 -14.96 14.70
N PHE A 170 -7.88 -14.00 15.19
CA PHE A 170 -9.33 -14.04 15.24
C PHE A 170 -9.92 -14.30 13.85
N LEU A 171 -9.59 -13.45 12.86
CA LEU A 171 -10.12 -13.57 11.50
C LEU A 171 -9.71 -14.86 10.77
N LYS A 172 -8.55 -15.43 11.07
CA LYS A 172 -8.13 -16.73 10.50
C LYS A 172 -8.92 -17.91 11.08
N ASN A 173 -9.28 -17.82 12.37
CA ASN A 173 -9.99 -18.88 13.08
C ASN A 173 -11.50 -18.73 12.99
N LEU A 174 -11.99 -17.58 12.50
CA LEU A 174 -13.38 -17.33 12.22
C LEU A 174 -13.82 -18.21 11.04
N LYS A 175 -14.39 -19.38 11.36
CA LYS A 175 -14.91 -20.32 10.37
C LYS A 175 -16.23 -19.85 9.76
N ASP A 176 -17.09 -19.30 10.61
CA ASP A 176 -18.37 -18.69 10.29
C ASP A 176 -18.63 -17.52 11.25
N GLU A 177 -19.55 -16.65 10.89
CA GLU A 177 -20.02 -15.57 11.74
C GLU A 177 -20.67 -16.17 13.00
N PRO A 178 -20.36 -15.70 14.22
CA PRO A 178 -20.92 -16.29 15.44
C PRO A 178 -22.45 -16.25 15.38
N GLU A 179 -23.10 -17.38 15.68
CA GLU A 179 -24.56 -17.51 15.53
C GLU A 179 -25.32 -16.38 16.24
N ASP A 180 -24.84 -15.95 17.41
CA ASP A 180 -25.42 -14.84 18.18
C ASP A 180 -25.50 -13.54 17.38
N HIS A 181 -24.45 -13.20 16.62
CA HIS A 181 -24.44 -12.00 15.76
C HIS A 181 -25.34 -12.15 14.54
N VAL A 182 -25.45 -13.36 13.98
CA VAL A 182 -26.38 -13.65 12.89
C VAL A 182 -27.83 -13.41 13.35
N TYR A 183 -28.18 -13.86 14.56
CA TYR A 183 -29.51 -13.64 15.12
C TYR A 183 -29.79 -12.17 15.44
N GLU A 184 -28.82 -11.43 15.99
CA GLU A 184 -28.96 -9.99 16.26
C GLU A 184 -29.15 -9.18 14.97
N CYS A 185 -28.33 -9.43 13.95
CA CYS A 185 -28.46 -8.77 12.65
C CYS A 185 -29.78 -9.13 11.97
N ALA A 186 -30.20 -10.40 12.01
CA ALA A 186 -31.48 -10.84 11.47
C ALA A 186 -32.66 -10.19 12.21
N TYR A 187 -32.58 -10.03 13.52
CA TYR A 187 -33.59 -9.35 14.32
C TYR A 187 -33.70 -7.87 13.97
N VAL A 188 -32.58 -7.15 13.87
CA VAL A 188 -32.56 -5.74 13.46
C VAL A 188 -33.12 -5.58 12.05
N GLN A 189 -32.75 -6.46 11.12
CA GLN A 189 -33.30 -6.46 9.76
C GLN A 189 -34.82 -6.68 9.77
N ALA A 190 -35.31 -7.64 10.55
CA ALA A 190 -36.74 -7.89 10.70
C ALA A 190 -37.49 -6.69 11.31
N LEU A 191 -36.86 -5.95 12.24
CA LEU A 191 -37.42 -4.74 12.82
C LEU A 191 -37.55 -3.62 11.77
N ILE A 192 -36.51 -3.41 10.97
CA ILE A 192 -36.49 -2.44 9.86
C ILE A 192 -37.56 -2.79 8.83
N ASP A 193 -37.70 -4.07 8.49
CA ASP A 193 -38.68 -4.51 7.49
C ASP A 193 -40.11 -4.36 8.00
N ARG A 194 -40.36 -4.58 9.30
CA ARG A 194 -41.67 -4.30 9.93
C ARG A 194 -42.02 -2.81 9.85
N GLU A 195 -41.09 -1.93 10.22
CA GLU A 195 -41.32 -0.47 10.20
C GLU A 195 -41.57 0.09 8.79
N ARG A 196 -41.03 -0.56 7.75
CA ARG A 196 -41.28 -0.18 6.35
C ARG A 196 -42.64 -0.64 5.82
N ALA A 197 -43.24 -1.64 6.47
CA ALA A 197 -44.53 -2.21 6.07
C ALA A 197 -45.73 -1.52 6.73
N GLU A 198 -45.49 -0.70 7.76
CA GLU A 198 -46.45 0.19 8.42
C GLU A 198 -46.52 1.57 7.73
#